data_AF-A0A433QY68-F1
#
_entry.id   AF-A0A433QY68-F1
#
_cell.length_a   1.000
_cell.length_b   1.000
_cell.length_c   1.000
_cell.angle_alpha   90.00
_cell.angle_beta   90.00
_cell.angle_gamma   90.00
#
_symmetry.space_group_name_H-M   'P 1'
#
loop_
_entity.id
_entity.type
_entity.pdbx_description
1 polymer ?
#
loop_
_entity_poly.entity_id
_entity_poly.type
_entity_poly.pdbx_seq_one_letter_code
_entity_poly.pdbx_strand_id
1 'polypeptide(L)'
;MDGRGFKLETNPVYPMPNDSDEITRLNNIQYLICYALQGHFKAPVEEHLKRGIRVLDVGCGAGAWCTLNSFPFATSPLQQKLARLYPSSTFVGTDLVNIFNDSFNSSSPPPNVSFQIVDTTKARSPPP
;
A
#
# COMPACT_ATOMS: atom_id res chain seq x y z
N MET A 1 21.40 -16.15 -9.73
CA MET A 1 20.50 -15.26 -8.96
C MET A 1 20.17 -16.00 -7.69
N ASP A 2 20.48 -15.43 -6.53
CA ASP A 2 20.62 -16.08 -5.22
C ASP A 2 19.29 -16.54 -4.57
N GLY A 3 18.39 -17.18 -5.31
CA GLY A 3 17.13 -17.74 -4.77
C GLY A 3 16.05 -16.72 -4.39
N ARG A 4 16.26 -15.43 -4.68
CA ARG A 4 15.27 -14.35 -4.50
C ARG A 4 14.10 -14.48 -5.48
N GLY A 5 12.89 -14.16 -5.03
CA GLY A 5 11.68 -14.17 -5.86
C GLY A 5 11.63 -12.95 -6.79
N PHE A 6 11.26 -13.15 -8.06
CA PHE A 6 11.03 -12.06 -9.02
C PHE A 6 9.79 -12.35 -9.86
N LYS A 7 9.26 -11.33 -10.55
CA LYS A 7 8.21 -11.53 -11.55
C LYS A 7 8.76 -12.39 -12.70
N LEU A 8 8.11 -13.53 -12.95
CA LEU A 8 8.54 -14.54 -13.93
C LEU A 8 8.48 -14.05 -15.39
N GLU A 9 7.59 -13.10 -15.68
CA GLU A 9 7.48 -12.52 -17.02
C GLU A 9 8.50 -11.40 -17.21
N THR A 10 9.27 -11.50 -18.29
CA THR A 10 10.42 -10.68 -18.71
C THR A 10 10.09 -9.23 -19.07
N ASN A 11 9.19 -8.58 -18.33
CA ASN A 11 9.00 -7.14 -18.44
C ASN A 11 10.03 -6.43 -17.53
N PRO A 12 11.07 -5.77 -18.08
CA PRO A 12 12.12 -5.11 -17.30
C PRO A 12 11.63 -3.91 -16.48
N VAL A 13 10.33 -3.58 -16.56
CA VAL A 13 9.71 -2.42 -15.89
C VAL A 13 9.81 -2.49 -14.36
N TYR A 14 9.90 -3.68 -13.75
CA TYR A 14 10.09 -3.81 -12.30
C TYR A 14 11.18 -4.84 -11.97
N PRO A 15 12.44 -4.39 -11.79
CA PRO A 15 13.59 -5.29 -11.57
C PRO A 15 13.78 -5.71 -10.11
N MET A 16 12.90 -5.27 -9.19
CA MET A 16 13.06 -5.56 -7.77
C MET A 16 12.52 -6.96 -7.42
N PRO A 17 13.08 -7.61 -6.37
CA PRO A 17 12.54 -8.85 -5.85
C PRO A 17 11.09 -8.68 -5.35
N ASN A 18 10.39 -9.79 -5.11
CA ASN A 18 9.00 -9.80 -4.60
C ASN A 18 8.77 -10.79 -3.45
N ASP A 19 9.82 -11.11 -2.70
CA ASP A 19 9.79 -12.03 -1.55
C ASP A 19 9.57 -11.31 -0.20
N SER A 20 9.55 -12.08 0.88
CA SER A 20 9.31 -11.60 2.25
C SER A 20 10.31 -10.53 2.72
N ASP A 21 11.56 -10.62 2.26
CA ASP A 21 12.59 -9.62 2.58
C ASP A 21 12.26 -8.29 1.92
N GLU A 22 11.77 -8.32 0.68
CA GLU A 22 11.30 -7.12 0.00
C GLU A 22 10.07 -6.52 0.68
N ILE A 23 9.10 -7.33 1.07
CA ILE A 23 7.92 -6.87 1.83
C ILE A 23 8.37 -6.14 3.11
N THR A 24 9.33 -6.74 3.84
CA THR A 24 9.89 -6.14 5.05
C THR A 24 10.59 -4.81 4.75
N ARG A 25 11.39 -4.75 3.67
CA ARG A 25 12.07 -3.52 3.22
C ARG A 25 11.06 -2.41 2.90
N LEU A 26 10.02 -2.71 2.13
CA LEU A 26 8.97 -1.77 1.75
C LEU A 26 8.20 -1.24 2.96
N ASN A 27 7.82 -2.13 3.88
CA ASN A 27 7.14 -1.75 5.12
C ASN A 27 8.00 -0.83 6.00
N ASN A 28 9.30 -1.12 6.14
CA ASN A 28 10.23 -0.30 6.90
C ASN A 28 10.40 1.10 6.29
N ILE A 29 10.50 1.18 4.96
CA ILE A 29 10.59 2.47 4.27
C ILE A 29 9.32 3.29 4.48
N GLN A 30 8.15 2.67 4.34
CA GLN A 30 6.88 3.35 4.58
C GLN A 30 6.80 3.91 6.00
N TYR A 31 7.24 3.14 6.99
CA TYR A 31 7.32 3.60 8.38
C TYR A 31 8.26 4.80 8.55
N LEU A 32 9.47 4.72 8.00
CA LEU A 32 10.45 5.81 8.08
C LEU A 32 9.93 7.08 7.43
N ILE A 33 9.24 6.96 6.30
CA ILE A 33 8.59 8.10 5.63
C ILE A 33 7.51 8.70 6.52
N CYS A 34 6.60 7.89 7.06
CA CYS A 34 5.55 8.40 7.96
C CYS A 34 6.14 9.03 9.23
N TYR A 35 7.21 8.47 9.77
CA TYR A 35 7.93 9.03 10.92
C TYR A 35 8.58 10.37 10.56
N ALA A 36 9.31 10.45 9.46
CA ALA A 36 9.94 11.70 9.01
C ALA A 36 8.89 12.79 8.72
N LEU A 37 7.74 12.40 8.15
CA LEU A 37 6.62 13.29 7.91
C LEU A 37 5.75 13.53 9.15
N GLN A 38 5.98 12.86 10.29
CA GLN A 38 5.11 12.95 11.46
C GLN A 38 3.62 12.72 11.11
N GLY A 39 3.35 11.77 10.21
CA GLY A 39 2.02 11.49 9.68
C GLY A 39 2.07 10.82 8.31
N HIS A 40 0.91 10.41 7.80
CA HIS A 40 0.79 9.67 6.53
C HIS A 40 0.89 10.56 5.29
N PHE A 41 0.61 11.85 5.42
CA PHE A 41 0.62 12.82 4.33
C PHE A 41 0.82 14.24 4.87
N LYS A 42 1.24 15.16 4.00
CA LYS A 42 1.33 16.61 4.29
C LYS A 42 0.34 17.46 3.50
N ALA A 43 -0.33 16.87 2.51
CA ALA A 43 -1.33 17.57 1.72
C ALA A 43 -2.54 17.95 2.60
N PRO A 44 -3.21 19.09 2.34
CA PRO A 44 -4.36 19.56 3.13
C PRO A 44 -5.65 18.80 2.75
N VAL A 45 -5.62 17.46 2.83
CA VAL A 45 -6.70 16.57 2.40
C VAL A 45 -7.46 15.94 3.58
N GLU A 46 -7.06 16.23 4.82
CA GLU A 46 -7.64 15.61 6.01
C GLU A 46 -9.16 15.76 6.10
N GLU A 47 -9.68 16.97 5.90
CA GLU A 47 -11.13 17.22 5.93
C GLU A 47 -11.86 16.51 4.77
N HIS A 48 -11.21 16.33 3.63
CA HIS A 48 -11.77 15.55 2.53
C HIS A 48 -11.84 14.06 2.90
N LEU A 49 -10.79 13.54 3.53
CA LEU A 49 -10.73 12.15 4.02
C LEU A 49 -11.80 11.88 5.09
N LYS A 50 -12.03 12.84 6.01
CA LYS A 50 -13.09 12.75 7.02
C LYS A 50 -14.50 12.76 6.40
N ARG A 51 -14.74 13.63 5.41
CA ARG A 51 -16.01 13.67 4.66
C ARG A 51 -16.28 12.40 3.87
N GLY A 52 -15.23 11.73 3.41
CA GLY A 52 -15.31 10.54 2.60
C GLY A 52 -14.99 10.83 1.13
N ILE A 53 -13.83 10.35 0.69
CA ILE A 53 -13.39 10.42 -0.71
C ILE A 53 -12.88 9.06 -1.18
N ARG A 54 -12.60 8.96 -2.48
CA ARG A 54 -11.90 7.82 -3.05
C ARG A 54 -10.43 8.19 -3.23
N VAL A 55 -9.55 7.39 -2.66
CA VAL A 55 -8.10 7.58 -2.66
C VAL A 55 -7.46 6.49 -3.50
N LEU A 56 -6.55 6.89 -4.39
CA LEU A 56 -5.74 5.97 -5.19
C LEU A 56 -4.30 6.01 -4.67
N ASP A 57 -3.77 4.86 -4.28
CA ASP A 57 -2.39 4.63 -3.89
C ASP A 57 -1.67 3.92 -5.06
N VAL A 58 -0.74 4.63 -5.70
CA VAL A 58 -0.08 4.19 -6.95
C VAL A 58 1.30 3.64 -6.62
N GLY A 59 1.58 2.40 -7.04
CA GLY A 59 2.79 1.70 -6.64
C GLY A 59 2.73 1.36 -5.15
N CYS A 60 1.60 0.81 -4.70
CA CYS A 60 1.32 0.64 -3.27
C CYS A 60 2.20 -0.44 -2.61
N GLY A 61 2.95 -1.23 -3.39
CA GLY A 61 3.78 -2.33 -2.90
C GLY A 61 2.98 -3.32 -2.05
N ALA A 62 3.41 -3.51 -0.80
CA ALA A 62 2.73 -4.33 0.21
C ALA A 62 1.39 -3.73 0.73
N GLY A 63 1.01 -2.52 0.30
CA GLY A 63 -0.21 -1.84 0.74
C GLY A 63 -0.09 -1.20 2.12
N ALA A 64 1.13 -1.00 2.60
CA ALA A 64 1.43 -0.52 3.95
C ALA A 64 0.83 0.87 4.24
N TRP A 65 0.85 1.80 3.29
CA TRP A 65 0.32 3.14 3.54
C TRP A 65 -1.16 3.12 3.97
N CYS A 66 -1.98 2.30 3.31
CA CYS A 66 -3.39 2.15 3.63
C CYS A 66 -3.64 1.26 4.88
N THR A 67 -2.77 0.27 5.12
CA THR A 67 -3.10 -0.89 5.97
C THR A 67 -2.13 -1.20 7.11
N LEU A 68 -1.01 -0.51 7.24
CA LEU A 68 0.03 -0.84 8.20
C LEU A 68 -0.39 -0.49 9.64
N ASN A 69 -0.24 -1.47 10.54
CA ASN A 69 0.00 -1.22 11.95
C ASN A 69 1.52 -1.29 12.11
N SER A 70 2.19 -0.16 12.32
CA SER A 70 3.64 -0.19 12.50
C SER A 70 3.95 -0.68 13.91
N PHE A 71 4.30 -1.95 14.06
CA PHE A 71 4.74 -2.67 15.27
C PHE A 71 3.68 -3.13 16.30
N PRO A 72 3.87 -4.32 16.91
CA PRO A 72 3.01 -4.86 17.98
C PRO A 72 3.04 -4.07 19.29
N PHE A 73 3.85 -3.02 19.39
CA PHE A 73 3.98 -2.16 20.58
C PHE A 73 3.41 -0.74 20.36
N ALA A 74 2.67 -0.54 19.27
CA ALA A 74 2.18 0.76 18.85
C ALA A 74 0.84 1.15 19.49
N THR A 75 0.89 1.90 20.58
CA THR A 75 -0.27 2.61 21.16
C THR A 75 -0.44 4.03 20.61
N SER A 76 0.39 4.46 19.64
CA SER A 76 0.39 5.83 19.12
C SER A 76 -0.65 6.04 17.99
N PRO A 77 -1.42 7.16 18.01
CA PRO A 77 -2.31 7.54 16.91
C PRO A 77 -1.63 7.67 15.55
N LEU A 78 -0.32 7.95 15.53
CA LEU A 78 0.49 8.05 14.30
C LEU A 78 0.73 6.68 13.63
N GLN A 79 0.43 5.58 14.32
CA GLN A 79 0.67 4.22 13.84
C GLN A 79 -0.63 3.49 13.46
N GLN A 80 -1.77 4.19 13.45
CA GLN A 80 -3.05 3.66 12.99
C GLN A 80 -3.16 3.66 11.46
N LYS A 81 -3.80 2.61 10.93
CA LYS A 81 -4.13 2.46 9.50
C LYS A 81 -4.96 3.64 9.01
N LEU A 82 -4.62 4.24 7.86
CA LEU A 82 -5.47 5.27 7.22
C LEU A 82 -6.91 4.81 7.04
N ALA A 83 -7.09 3.55 6.67
CA ALA A 83 -8.39 2.90 6.55
C ALA A 83 -9.25 3.00 7.83
N ARG A 84 -8.62 2.97 9.01
CA ARG A 84 -9.30 3.09 10.31
C ARG A 84 -9.51 4.55 10.71
N LEU A 85 -8.54 5.42 10.40
CA LEU A 85 -8.63 6.85 10.69
C LEU A 85 -9.73 7.53 9.86
N TYR A 86 -9.96 7.04 8.64
CA TYR A 86 -10.91 7.63 7.68
C TYR A 86 -11.88 6.57 7.16
N PRO A 87 -12.80 6.06 8.01
CA PRO A 87 -13.72 4.98 7.62
C PRO A 87 -14.72 5.40 6.54
N SER A 88 -15.01 6.70 6.43
CA SER A 88 -15.86 7.28 5.37
C SER A 88 -15.18 7.30 3.99
N SER A 89 -13.85 7.15 3.96
CA SER A 89 -13.07 7.13 2.72
C SER A 89 -12.78 5.71 2.27
N THR A 90 -12.62 5.55 0.97
CA THR A 90 -12.23 4.28 0.33
C THR A 90 -10.85 4.41 -0.29
N PHE A 91 -10.07 3.34 -0.20
CA PHE A 91 -8.68 3.30 -0.65
C PHE A 91 -8.52 2.18 -1.68
N VAL A 92 -7.88 2.50 -2.80
CA VAL A 92 -7.54 1.53 -3.85
C VAL A 92 -6.03 1.58 -4.03
N GLY A 93 -5.35 0.48 -3.72
CA GLY A 93 -3.93 0.31 -4.02
C GLY A 93 -3.74 -0.34 -5.38
N THR A 94 -2.82 0.19 -6.18
CA THR A 94 -2.44 -0.39 -7.47
C THR A 94 -0.94 -0.67 -7.49
N ASP A 95 -0.56 -1.84 -7.97
CA ASP A 95 0.84 -2.20 -8.18
C ASP A 95 1.00 -3.13 -9.38
N LEU A 96 2.20 -3.16 -9.96
CA LEU A 96 2.58 -4.05 -11.06
C LEU A 96 2.79 -5.50 -10.60
N VAL A 97 3.04 -5.69 -9.30
CA VAL A 97 3.34 -6.98 -8.68
C VAL A 97 2.40 -7.22 -7.50
N ASN A 98 1.92 -8.47 -7.39
CA ASN A 98 1.05 -8.88 -6.30
C ASN A 98 1.84 -9.15 -5.00
N ILE A 99 2.33 -8.10 -4.36
CA ILE A 99 3.09 -8.19 -3.10
C ILE A 99 2.16 -8.05 -1.89
N PHE A 100 1.03 -7.37 -2.07
CA PHE A 100 0.07 -7.09 -1.01
C PHE A 100 -0.69 -8.34 -0.53
N ASN A 101 -0.96 -9.34 -1.39
CA ASN A 101 -1.66 -10.56 -0.94
C ASN A 101 -0.87 -11.34 0.12
N ASP A 102 0.44 -11.48 -0.08
CA ASP A 102 1.33 -12.17 0.85
C ASP A 102 1.49 -11.38 2.16
N SER A 103 1.30 -10.06 2.09
CA SER A 103 1.41 -9.16 3.24
C SER A 103 0.28 -9.33 4.26
N PHE A 104 -0.85 -9.94 3.88
CA PHE A 104 -1.98 -10.16 4.78
C PHE A 104 -2.01 -11.52 5.47
N ASN A 105 -1.08 -12.46 5.19
CA ASN A 105 -1.06 -13.79 5.81
C ASN A 105 -2.44 -14.46 5.87
N SER A 106 -3.18 -14.45 4.75
CA SER A 106 -4.56 -14.97 4.62
C SER A 106 -5.67 -14.19 5.34
N SER A 107 -5.37 -13.04 5.95
CA SER A 107 -6.37 -12.10 6.46
C SER A 107 -6.93 -11.25 5.32
N SER A 108 -8.17 -10.77 5.44
CA SER A 108 -8.72 -9.80 4.50
C SER A 108 -8.26 -8.38 4.84
N PRO A 109 -8.07 -7.51 3.83
CA PRO A 109 -7.88 -6.09 4.07
C PRO A 109 -9.14 -5.48 4.73
N PRO A 110 -9.02 -4.29 5.36
CA PRO A 110 -10.18 -3.55 5.86
C PRO A 110 -11.24 -3.36 4.76
N PRO A 111 -12.53 -3.27 5.10
CA PRO A 111 -13.62 -3.26 4.12
C PRO A 111 -13.61 -2.03 3.19
N ASN A 112 -12.94 -0.96 3.59
CA ASN A 112 -12.76 0.25 2.78
C ASN A 112 -11.42 0.29 2.02
N VAL A 113 -10.73 -0.85 1.91
CA VAL A 113 -9.46 -0.98 1.17
C VAL A 113 -9.58 -2.10 0.15
N SER A 114 -9.13 -1.85 -1.07
CA SER A 114 -9.01 -2.86 -2.12
C SER A 114 -7.67 -2.71 -2.86
N PHE A 115 -7.20 -3.79 -3.48
CA PHE A 115 -5.96 -3.81 -4.23
C PHE A 115 -6.18 -4.37 -5.63
N GLN A 116 -5.44 -3.86 -6.61
CA GLN A 116 -5.51 -4.28 -8.00
C GLN A 116 -4.11 -4.37 -8.60
N ILE A 117 -3.86 -5.44 -9.37
CA ILE A 117 -2.62 -5.58 -10.13
C ILE A 117 -2.80 -4.83 -11.45
N VAL A 118 -2.22 -3.64 -11.57
CA VAL A 118 -2.40 -2.75 -12.72
C VAL A 118 -1.10 -2.02 -13.03
N ASP A 119 -0.81 -1.87 -14.33
CA ASP A 119 0.19 -0.92 -14.80
C ASP A 119 -0.43 0.48 -14.83
N THR A 120 -0.21 1.25 -13.78
CA THR A 120 -0.83 2.58 -13.62
C THR A 120 -0.36 3.58 -14.69
N THR A 121 0.73 3.29 -15.41
CA THR A 121 1.17 4.12 -16.55
C THR A 121 0.33 3.89 -17.80
N LYS A 122 -0.42 2.78 -17.86
CA LYS A 122 -1.33 2.47 -18.95
C LYS A 122 -2.74 2.90 -18.56
N ALA A 123 -3.34 3.75 -19.38
CA ALA A 123 -4.74 4.10 -19.22
C ALA A 123 -5.59 2.82 -19.29
N ARG A 124 -6.52 2.67 -18.35
CA ARG A 124 -7.54 1.62 -18.44
C ARG A 124 -8.37 1.90 -19.69
N SER A 125 -8.44 0.95 -20.62
CA SER A 125 -9.43 1.01 -21.69
C SER A 125 -10.81 1.16 -21.04
N PRO A 126 -11.67 2.08 -21.52
CA PRO A 126 -13.01 2.23 -20.97
C PRO A 126 -13.72 0.87 -20.97
N PRO A 127 -14.53 0.56 -19.94
CA PRO A 127 -15.32 -0.67 -19.96
C PRO A 127 -16.18 -0.71 -21.23
N PRO A 128 -16.42 -1.91 -21.80
CA PRO A 128 -17.27 -2.07 -22.97
C PRO A 128 -18.70 -1.58 -22.73
#